data_AF-A0A9X5U7U7-F1
#
_entry.id   AF-A0A9X5U7U7-F1
#
_cell.length_a   1.000
_cell.length_b   1.000
_cell.length_c   1.000
_cell.angle_alpha   90.00
_cell.angle_beta   90.00
_cell.angle_gamma   90.00
#
_symmetry.space_group_name_H-M   'P 1'
#
loop_
_entity.id
_entity.type
_entity.pdbx_description
1 polymer ?
#
loop_
_entity_poly.entity_id
_entity_poly.type
_entity_poly.pdbx_seq_one_letter_code
_entity_poly.pdbx_strand_id
1 'polypeptide(L)'
;MSRLIEAQPAALNPALPVTLQVGDVLRLAASGGRVREGSSVELLGIFTEGLVGTDGTVLTPLGAPNTVLFRARVPGQSTVDVVTGDPWRSTRSNSVTVVVT
;
A
#
# COMPACT_ATOMS: atom_id res chain seq x y z
N MET A 1 -19.02 -4.07 -0.14
CA MET A 1 -18.36 -4.54 -1.39
C MET A 1 -16.92 -4.11 -1.28
N SER A 2 -15.95 -5.01 -1.41
CA SER A 2 -14.52 -4.69 -1.28
C SER A 2 -13.96 -4.20 -2.62
N ARG A 3 -13.26 -3.06 -2.62
CA ARG A 3 -12.61 -2.49 -3.81
C ARG A 3 -11.09 -2.55 -3.68
N LEU A 4 -10.40 -2.66 -4.81
CA LEU A 4 -8.99 -2.33 -4.90
C LEU A 4 -8.86 -0.84 -5.21
N ILE A 5 -8.24 -0.10 -4.30
CA ILE A 5 -7.99 1.34 -4.43
C ILE A 5 -6.51 1.52 -4.71
N GLU A 6 -6.17 2.04 -5.89
CA GLU A 6 -4.79 2.28 -6.28
C GLU A 6 -4.42 3.75 -6.08
N ALA A 7 -3.31 4.01 -5.42
CA ALA A 7 -2.78 5.35 -5.25
C ALA A 7 -1.27 5.39 -5.45
N GLN A 8 -0.80 6.49 -6.02
CA GLN A 8 0.63 6.78 -6.13
C GLN A 8 1.07 7.52 -4.88
N PRO A 9 2.11 7.07 -4.13
CA PRO A 9 2.53 7.76 -2.91
C PRO A 9 2.88 9.23 -3.10
N ALA A 10 3.43 9.59 -4.27
CA ALA A 10 3.75 10.98 -4.62
C ALA A 10 2.51 11.88 -4.80
N ALA A 11 1.34 11.28 -5.05
CA ALA A 11 0.07 11.99 -5.20
C ALA A 11 -0.71 12.09 -3.88
N LEU A 12 -0.26 11.42 -2.81
CA LEU A 12 -0.91 11.49 -1.52
C LEU A 12 -0.55 12.81 -0.82
N ASN A 13 -1.58 13.56 -0.43
CA ASN A 13 -1.40 14.75 0.39
C ASN A 13 -1.35 14.33 1.88
N PRO A 14 -0.25 14.58 2.62
CA PRO A 14 -0.15 14.20 4.03
C PRO A 14 -1.21 14.85 4.93
N ALA A 15 -1.77 15.99 4.52
CA ALA A 15 -2.81 16.70 5.26
C ALA A 15 -4.23 16.16 4.99
N LEU A 16 -4.41 15.29 4.00
CA LEU A 16 -5.72 14.73 3.64
C LEU A 16 -5.74 13.21 3.90
N PRO A 17 -6.69 12.71 4.71
CA PRO A 17 -6.80 11.28 4.96
C PRO A 17 -7.27 10.52 3.71
N VAL A 18 -6.73 9.33 3.51
CA VAL A 18 -7.27 8.35 2.56
C VAL A 18 -8.47 7.68 3.19
N THR A 19 -9.65 7.84 2.58
CA THR A 19 -10.88 7.24 3.08
C THR A 19 -11.17 5.92 2.38
N LEU A 20 -11.36 4.86 3.16
CA LEU A 20 -11.65 3.50 2.70
C LEU A 20 -12.93 2.98 3.37
N GLN A 21 -13.56 1.99 2.76
CA GLN A 21 -14.61 1.20 3.41
C GLN A 21 -14.03 -0.10 3.97
N VAL A 22 -14.64 -0.67 5.01
CA VAL A 22 -14.27 -2.01 5.50
C VAL A 22 -14.26 -3.01 4.34
N GLY A 23 -13.12 -3.70 4.19
CA GLY A 23 -12.87 -4.67 3.13
C GLY A 23 -12.14 -4.12 1.90
N ASP A 24 -12.05 -2.79 1.73
CA ASP A 24 -11.22 -2.19 0.68
C ASP A 24 -9.73 -2.55 0.89
N VAL A 25 -9.00 -2.67 -0.22
CA VAL A 25 -7.54 -2.87 -0.22
C VAL A 25 -6.91 -1.64 -0.87
N LEU A 26 -6.07 -0.94 -0.12
CA LEU A 26 -5.24 0.15 -0.62
C LEU A 26 -3.94 -0.42 -1.17
N ARG A 27 -3.68 -0.18 -2.45
CA ARG A 27 -2.46 -0.52 -3.16
C ARG A 27 -1.61 0.72 -3.41
N LEU A 28 -0.35 0.66 -2.99
CA LEU A 28 0.62 1.74 -3.16
C LEU A 28 1.85 1.25 -3.92
N ALA A 29 2.30 2.04 -4.90
CA ALA A 29 3.58 1.83 -5.59
C ALA A 29 4.75 2.20 -4.67
N ALA A 30 5.20 1.24 -3.88
CA ALA A 30 6.11 1.45 -2.75
C ALA A 30 6.98 0.20 -2.52
N SER A 31 8.18 0.40 -1.98
CA SER A 31 9.13 -0.67 -1.67
C SER A 31 9.01 -1.20 -0.25
N GLY A 32 8.17 -0.56 0.59
CA GLY A 32 7.84 -1.06 1.91
C GLY A 32 6.77 -0.25 2.61
N GLY A 33 6.25 -0.78 3.70
CA GLY A 33 5.31 -0.06 4.53
C GLY A 33 5.05 -0.75 5.86
N ARG A 34 4.44 -0.01 6.78
CA ARG A 34 4.01 -0.54 8.09
C ARG A 34 2.82 0.23 8.61
N VAL A 35 2.03 -0.42 9.46
CA VAL A 35 1.08 0.31 10.33
C VAL A 35 1.89 0.89 11.49
N ARG A 36 1.89 2.22 11.61
CA ARG A 36 2.58 2.93 12.69
C ARG A 36 1.67 3.01 13.92
N GLU A 37 0.41 3.38 13.72
CA GLU A 37 -0.59 3.59 14.77
C GLU A 37 -1.99 3.14 14.30
N GLY A 38 -2.84 2.77 15.27
CA GLY A 38 -4.21 2.32 15.03
C GLY A 38 -4.32 0.89 14.49
N SER A 39 -5.55 0.40 14.39
CA SER A 39 -5.87 -0.99 13.97
C SER A 39 -6.95 -1.06 12.87
N SER A 40 -7.33 0.09 12.30
CA SER A 40 -8.36 0.18 11.25
C SER A 40 -7.95 -0.52 9.96
N VAL A 41 -6.64 -0.61 9.69
CA VAL A 41 -6.05 -1.33 8.56
C VAL A 41 -5.01 -2.33 9.02
N GLU A 42 -4.80 -3.38 8.22
CA GLU A 42 -3.67 -4.30 8.36
C GLU A 42 -2.75 -4.22 7.14
N LEU A 43 -1.45 -4.42 7.34
CA LEU A 43 -0.50 -4.64 6.24
C LEU A 43 -0.66 -6.08 5.74
N LEU A 44 -1.06 -6.27 4.48
CA LEU A 44 -1.12 -7.59 3.86
C LEU A 44 0.28 -8.06 3.45
N GLY A 45 1.14 -7.14 3.03
CA GLY A 45 2.51 -7.46 2.67
C GLY A 45 3.14 -6.45 1.72
N ILE A 46 4.39 -6.73 1.41
CA ILE A 46 5.22 -6.00 0.45
C ILE A 46 5.53 -6.99 -0.67
N PHE A 47 5.13 -6.65 -1.89
CA PHE A 47 5.08 -7.56 -3.02
C PHE A 47 5.86 -7.01 -4.21
N THR A 48 6.26 -7.93 -5.08
CA THR A 48 6.72 -7.62 -6.44
C THR A 48 5.55 -7.93 -7.38
N GLU A 49 4.93 -6.91 -7.95
CA GLU A 49 3.87 -7.08 -8.95
C GLU A 49 4.40 -7.81 -10.18
N GLY A 50 3.69 -8.85 -10.60
CA GLY A 50 3.97 -9.60 -11.82
C GLY A 50 2.74 -9.72 -12.71
N LEU A 51 2.96 -10.11 -13.96
CA LEU A 51 1.92 -10.37 -14.94
C LEU A 51 1.72 -11.88 -15.11
N VAL A 52 0.48 -12.33 -15.19
CA VAL A 52 0.16 -13.71 -15.59
C VAL A 52 -0.17 -13.69 -17.08
N GLY A 53 0.61 -14.45 -17.87
CA GLY A 53 0.40 -14.66 -19.29
C GLY A 53 -0.85 -15.49 -19.57
N THR A 54 -1.33 -15.44 -20.81
CA THR A 54 -2.50 -16.22 -21.26
C THR A 54 -2.24 -17.73 -21.26
N ASP A 55 -0.97 -18.13 -21.26
CA ASP A 55 -0.48 -19.50 -21.12
C ASP A 55 -0.26 -19.93 -19.65
N GLY A 56 -0.55 -19.04 -18.70
CA GLY A 56 -0.32 -19.27 -17.26
C GLY A 56 1.10 -18.98 -16.79
N THR A 57 2.01 -18.54 -17.67
CA THR A 57 3.37 -18.16 -17.28
C THR A 57 3.35 -16.90 -16.41
N VAL A 58 4.13 -16.86 -15.34
CA VAL A 58 4.24 -15.67 -14.47
C VAL A 58 5.51 -14.89 -14.81
N LEU A 59 5.32 -13.64 -15.23
CA LEU A 59 6.40 -12.69 -15.50
C LEU A 59 6.52 -11.72 -14.32
N THR A 60 7.53 -11.88 -13.49
CA THR A 60 7.86 -10.95 -12.41
C THR A 60 9.11 -10.13 -12.75
N PRO A 61 9.10 -8.81 -12.53
CA PRO A 61 10.30 -8.01 -12.71
C PRO A 61 11.38 -8.43 -11.72
N LEU A 62 12.63 -8.39 -12.17
CA LEU A 62 13.78 -8.53 -11.28
C LEU A 62 13.95 -7.24 -10.47
N GLY A 63 14.32 -7.37 -9.20
CA GLY A 63 14.62 -6.23 -8.33
C GLY A 63 13.84 -6.24 -7.02
N ALA A 64 13.74 -5.07 -6.40
CA ALA A 64 13.11 -4.89 -5.12
C ALA A 64 11.58 -4.95 -5.25
N PRO A 65 10.87 -5.20 -4.14
CA PRO A 65 9.43 -5.05 -4.11
C PRO A 65 9.00 -3.65 -4.57
N ASN A 66 7.86 -3.59 -5.25
CA ASN A 66 7.34 -2.38 -5.88
C ASN A 66 5.90 -2.06 -5.48
N THR A 67 5.28 -2.91 -4.68
CA THR A 67 3.88 -2.78 -4.27
C THR A 67 3.72 -3.07 -2.79
N VAL A 68 2.96 -2.23 -2.08
CA VAL A 68 2.54 -2.46 -0.69
C VAL A 68 1.02 -2.47 -0.64
N LEU A 69 0.44 -3.45 0.06
CA LEU A 69 -1.00 -3.58 0.21
C LEU A 69 -1.43 -3.44 1.68
N PHE A 70 -2.40 -2.58 1.92
CA PHE A 70 -3.10 -2.47 3.20
C PHE A 70 -4.57 -2.84 3.02
N ARG A 71 -5.13 -3.64 3.93
CA ARG A 71 -6.56 -3.97 3.92
C ARG A 71 -7.29 -3.23 5.05
N ALA A 72 -8.39 -2.58 4.72
CA ALA A 72 -9.31 -1.99 5.69
C ALA A 72 -10.08 -3.10 6.43
N ARG A 73 -10.01 -3.11 7.77
CA ARG A 73 -10.51 -4.20 8.62
C ARG A 73 -11.66 -3.79 9.49
N VAL A 74 -11.55 -2.68 10.19
CA VAL A 74 -12.56 -2.17 11.14
C VAL A 74 -12.67 -0.66 11.01
N PRO A 75 -13.85 -0.07 11.26
CA PRO A 75 -14.00 1.37 11.26
C PRO A 75 -13.04 2.03 12.26
N GLY A 76 -12.48 3.18 11.88
CA GLY A 76 -11.53 3.91 12.71
C GLY A 76 -10.43 4.58 11.88
N GLN A 77 -9.35 4.96 12.55
CA GLN A 77 -8.21 5.63 11.94
C GLN A 77 -6.92 4.87 12.20
N SER A 78 -6.04 4.83 11.20
CA SER A 78 -4.68 4.33 11.30
C SER A 78 -3.71 5.28 10.61
N THR A 79 -2.51 5.36 11.14
CA THR A 79 -1.39 6.03 10.46
C THR A 79 -0.48 4.94 9.90
N VAL A 80 -0.22 4.97 8.60
CA VAL A 80 0.68 4.04 7.93
C VAL A 80 1.90 4.77 7.41
N ASP A 81 3.06 4.13 7.47
CA ASP A 81 4.26 4.59 6.79
C ASP A 81 4.41 3.86 5.48
N VAL A 82 4.82 4.61 4.45
CA VAL A 82 5.02 4.13 3.09
C VAL A 82 6.43 4.51 2.67
N VAL A 83 7.22 3.49 2.34
CA VAL A 83 8.62 3.63 1.92
C VAL A 83 8.69 3.61 0.40
N THR A 84 9.33 4.62 -0.17
CA THR A 84 9.54 4.81 -1.60
C THR A 84 10.99 5.15 -1.90
N GLY A 85 11.38 5.17 -3.19
CA GLY A 85 12.76 5.38 -3.62
C GLY A 85 13.54 4.07 -3.75
N ASP A 86 14.84 4.19 -3.98
CA ASP A 86 15.76 3.06 -4.18
C ASP A 86 16.10 2.42 -2.82
N PRO A 87 15.69 1.16 -2.56
CA PRO A 87 15.92 0.49 -1.29
C PRO A 87 17.39 0.28 -0.92
N TRP A 88 18.30 0.29 -1.89
CA TRP A 88 19.73 0.06 -1.67
C TRP A 88 20.56 1.34 -1.66
N ARG A 89 19.99 2.48 -2.07
CA ARG A 89 20.69 3.77 -2.11
C ARG A 89 20.06 4.84 -1.24
N SER A 90 18.80 5.16 -1.48
CA SER A 90 18.12 6.26 -0.81
C SER A 90 16.61 6.03 -0.81
N THR A 91 16.08 5.88 0.39
CA THR A 91 14.65 5.72 0.64
C THR A 91 14.05 7.01 1.20
N ARG A 92 12.76 7.17 0.97
CA ARG A 92 11.92 8.20 1.60
C ARG A 92 10.74 7.53 2.26
N SER A 93 10.45 7.88 3.51
CA SER A 93 9.30 7.39 4.25
C SER A 93 8.29 8.51 4.42
N ASN A 94 7.07 8.29 3.95
CA ASN A 94 5.96 9.23 4.10
C ASN A 94 4.89 8.61 4.99
N SER A 95 4.33 9.40 5.91
CA SER A 95 3.21 8.96 6.74
C SER A 95 1.89 9.37 6.11
N VAL A 96 0.94 8.43 6.07
CA VAL A 96 -0.39 8.60 5.48
C VAL A 96 -1.42 8.26 6.53
N THR A 97 -2.38 9.17 6.74
CA THR A 97 -3.55 8.89 7.58
C THR A 97 -4.59 8.15 6.74
N VAL A 98 -5.08 7.02 7.24
CA VAL A 98 -6.15 6.23 6.63
C VAL A 98 -7.34 6.24 7.57
N VAL A 99 -8.51 6.55 7.03
CA VAL A 99 -9.80 6.51 7.74
C VAL A 99 -10.65 5.42 7.10
N VAL A 100 -11.13 4.49 7.92
CA VAL A 100 -12.01 3.40 7.50
C VAL A 100 -13.41 3.66 8.02
N THR A 101 -14.39 3.58 7.11
CA THR A 101 -15.83 3.70 7.41
C THR A 101 -16.59 2.41 7.19
#